data_AF-A0A8C5HII8-F1
#
_entry.id   AF-A0A8C5HII8-F1
#
_cell.length_a   1.000
_cell.length_b   1.000
_cell.length_c   1.000
_cell.angle_alpha   90.00
_cell.angle_beta   90.00
_cell.angle_gamma   90.00
#
_symmetry.space_group_name_H-M   'P 1'
#
loop_
_entity.id
_entity.type
_entity.pdbx_description
1 polymer ?
#
loop_
_entity_poly.entity_id
_entity_poly.type
_entity_poly.pdbx_seq_one_letter_code
_entity_poly.pdbx_strand_id
1 'polypeptide(L)'
;MPLPFGLKLKRTRRYTVSSKSCLVTRIQLLNGEFVEFTLSVESTGQECLEAVAQRLELREITYFSLWYFNKQNQQRWIDLEKPLKKQLDKYGLEPTVYFGVAFYIPSVVQLQQEITRYQYYLQLKKDVLEGKIGCSLDQAIRLASLAVQADFGDFNRYDSQEFLQKFALFPIDWIQDERVLEEATQKVALLYQSFRGLSAPEVEMLYMQEVEKMDGYGQESYQAKDSTGTDVTLGSCLNGIFVKQKNSRQLLLFKWHEINNMSHNRSFFALELASREESVQFQTEDMETSKYVCRMCLARLKFYRINKSSLPTQSSAVNPVRRRSSTRISLPKPQAFMMSPPQMHYNGHFTEPYTSSQDNLYINSQNGYYYHSQTSLDRSPLEYSSGGRLRNGSVYSAHSTSSLTNPQHYHQPSPMSSNPSITSDITRPDYVPTHRHSTLIPLSAELFKAQEQN
;
A
#
# COMPACT_ATOMS: atom_id res chain seq x y z
N MET A 1 39.23 41.07 28.33
CA MET A 1 38.93 40.32 29.57
C MET A 1 37.89 39.25 29.23
N PRO A 2 38.10 37.97 29.57
CA PRO A 2 37.07 36.93 29.44
C PRO A 2 36.13 36.92 30.67
N LEU A 3 34.85 36.60 30.47
CA LEU A 3 33.84 36.55 31.52
C LEU A 3 33.92 35.25 32.37
N PRO A 4 33.62 35.28 33.68
CA PRO A 4 34.01 34.22 34.61
C PRO A 4 32.89 33.22 34.96
N PHE A 5 32.28 32.54 33.98
CA PHE A 5 31.23 31.54 34.27
C PHE A 5 31.45 30.20 33.55
N GLY A 6 32.15 29.29 34.24
CA GLY A 6 32.38 27.91 33.81
C GLY A 6 31.17 26.99 33.96
N LEU A 7 30.05 27.29 33.28
CA LEU A 7 28.90 26.40 33.20
C LEU A 7 29.22 25.18 32.31
N LYS A 8 29.76 24.12 32.91
CA LYS A 8 29.89 22.81 32.26
C LYS A 8 28.50 22.20 32.05
N LEU A 9 27.88 22.47 30.90
CA LEU A 9 26.70 21.71 30.47
C LEU A 9 27.06 20.21 30.47
N LYS A 10 26.43 19.43 31.35
CA LYS A 10 26.45 17.97 31.24
C LYS A 10 25.83 17.62 29.90
N ARG A 11 26.68 17.16 28.97
CA ARG A 11 26.32 16.66 27.64
C ARG A 11 25.11 15.74 27.79
N THR A 12 23.95 16.18 27.27
CA THR A 12 22.69 15.41 27.34
C THR A 12 22.97 14.00 26.86
N ARG A 13 22.75 12.99 27.72
CA ARG A 13 22.81 11.60 27.28
C ARG A 13 21.73 11.45 26.21
N ARG A 14 22.13 11.25 24.96
CA ARG A 14 21.21 10.73 23.94
C ARG A 14 20.65 9.44 24.51
N TYR A 15 19.35 9.40 24.78
CA TYR A 15 18.68 8.16 25.12
C TYR A 15 18.68 7.29 23.88
N THR A 16 19.68 6.41 23.75
CA THR A 16 19.63 5.33 22.78
C THR A 16 18.51 4.38 23.21
N VAL A 17 17.35 4.51 22.55
CA VAL A 17 16.24 3.55 22.64
C VAL A 17 16.66 2.25 21.94
N SER A 18 17.59 1.55 22.57
CA SER A 18 18.16 0.27 22.16
C SER A 18 17.74 -0.82 23.15
N SER A 19 16.48 -0.80 23.57
CA SER A 19 15.82 -2.00 24.06
C SER A 19 15.82 -3.04 22.93
N LYS A 20 16.27 -4.26 23.22
CA LYS A 20 16.35 -5.37 22.23
C LYS A 20 15.00 -5.74 21.59
N SER A 21 13.91 -5.20 22.13
CA SER A 21 12.52 -5.33 21.68
C SER A 21 12.05 -4.24 20.71
N CYS A 22 12.87 -3.21 20.41
CA CYS A 22 12.50 -2.14 19.49
C CYS A 22 13.27 -2.21 18.16
N LEU A 23 12.58 -1.85 17.07
CA LEU A 23 13.10 -1.62 15.73
C LEU A 23 12.97 -0.13 15.43
N VAL A 24 14.06 0.55 15.09
CA VAL A 24 14.00 1.89 14.47
C VAL A 24 14.11 1.70 12.97
N THR A 25 13.03 2.01 12.24
CA THR A 25 12.98 1.92 10.77
C THR A 25 12.97 3.32 10.18
N ARG A 26 13.92 3.58 9.29
CA ARG A 26 13.96 4.77 8.44
C ARG A 26 13.21 4.46 7.14
N ILE A 27 12.19 5.26 6.85
CA ILE A 27 11.31 5.10 5.68
C ILE A 27 11.46 6.32 4.78
N GLN A 28 11.76 6.12 3.50
CA GLN A 28 11.67 7.18 2.50
C GLN A 28 10.24 7.28 1.96
N LEU A 29 9.69 8.49 1.95
CA LEU A 29 8.39 8.82 1.40
C LEU A 29 8.51 9.17 -0.09
N LEU A 30 7.38 9.24 -0.80
CA LEU A 30 7.35 9.52 -2.24
C LEU A 30 7.75 10.94 -2.62
N ASN A 31 7.70 11.89 -1.68
CA ASN A 31 8.27 13.23 -1.83
C ASN A 31 9.79 13.28 -1.59
N GLY A 32 10.43 12.12 -1.38
CA GLY A 32 11.87 11.99 -1.12
C GLY A 32 12.29 12.18 0.33
N GLU A 33 11.42 12.69 1.20
CA GLU A 33 11.70 12.89 2.63
C GLU A 33 11.88 11.57 3.37
N PHE A 34 12.61 11.61 4.48
CA PHE A 34 12.77 10.47 5.38
C PHE A 34 12.04 10.70 6.70
N VAL A 35 11.29 9.69 7.13
CA VAL A 35 10.66 9.62 8.45
C VAL A 35 11.19 8.40 9.19
N GLU A 36 11.29 8.49 10.52
CA GLU A 36 11.74 7.39 11.38
C GLU A 36 10.60 6.95 12.31
N PHE A 37 10.36 5.64 12.37
CA PHE A 37 9.40 5.04 13.28
C PHE A 37 10.11 4.10 14.26
N THR A 38 9.70 4.13 15.52
CA THR A 38 10.10 3.14 16.53
C THR A 38 8.97 2.14 16.70
N LEU A 39 9.19 0.91 16.24
CA LEU A 39 8.24 -0.19 16.25
C LEU A 39 8.71 -1.31 17.20
N SER A 40 7.83 -2.26 17.53
CA SER A 40 8.28 -3.54 18.12
C SER A 40 9.07 -4.35 17.08
N VAL A 41 10.06 -5.14 17.50
CA VAL A 41 10.75 -6.10 16.63
C VAL A 41 9.83 -7.20 16.07
N GLU A 42 8.65 -7.37 16.67
CA GLU A 42 7.62 -8.31 16.21
C GLU A 42 6.64 -7.66 15.22
N SER A 43 6.61 -6.33 15.12
CA SER A 43 5.65 -5.60 14.27
C SER A 43 5.79 -6.02 12.82
N THR A 44 4.63 -6.24 12.20
CA THR A 44 4.44 -6.61 10.81
C THR A 44 4.73 -5.47 9.85
N GLY A 45 4.87 -5.79 8.56
CA GLY A 45 4.88 -4.77 7.52
C GLY A 45 3.57 -3.97 7.45
N GLN A 46 2.44 -4.58 7.81
CA GLN A 46 1.13 -3.92 7.88
C GLN A 46 1.09 -2.82 8.95
N GLU A 47 1.49 -3.11 10.19
CA GLU A 47 1.55 -2.11 11.28
C GLU A 47 2.50 -0.95 10.94
N CYS A 48 3.60 -1.25 10.23
CA CYS A 48 4.52 -0.23 9.73
C CYS A 48 3.88 0.67 8.65
N LEU A 49 3.15 0.06 7.70
CA LEU A 49 2.41 0.78 6.66
C LEU A 49 1.29 1.65 7.27
N GLU A 50 0.60 1.16 8.30
CA GLU A 50 -0.42 1.90 9.04
C GLU A 50 0.17 3.10 9.79
N ALA A 51 1.36 2.98 10.38
CA ALA A 51 2.06 4.11 10.99
C ALA A 51 2.47 5.18 9.96
N VAL A 52 2.90 4.79 8.76
CA VAL A 52 3.16 5.71 7.63
C VAL A 52 1.86 6.38 7.18
N ALA A 53 0.79 5.60 7.00
CA ALA A 53 -0.51 6.10 6.59
C ALA A 53 -1.09 7.08 7.61
N GLN A 54 -0.98 6.80 8.92
CA GLN A 54 -1.39 7.72 9.99
C GLN A 54 -0.58 9.03 9.94
N ARG A 55 0.74 8.96 9.71
CA ARG A 55 1.61 10.14 9.58
C ARG A 55 1.31 10.98 8.33
N LEU A 56 0.67 10.39 7.32
CA LEU A 56 0.23 11.04 6.08
C LEU A 56 -1.29 11.30 6.01
N GLU A 57 -2.06 10.96 7.05
CA GLU A 57 -3.54 11.04 7.07
C GLU A 57 -4.26 10.26 5.94
N LEU A 58 -3.61 9.22 5.41
CA LEU A 58 -4.15 8.30 4.41
C LEU A 58 -5.16 7.34 5.02
N ARG A 59 -6.36 7.27 4.43
CA ARG A 59 -7.43 6.31 4.74
C ARG A 59 -7.55 5.25 3.64
N GLU A 60 -7.27 5.61 2.40
CA GLU A 60 -7.23 4.68 1.24
C GLU A 60 -5.91 3.87 1.19
N ILE A 61 -5.53 3.26 2.32
CA ILE A 61 -4.24 2.58 2.52
C ILE A 61 -4.04 1.41 1.53
N THR A 62 -5.13 0.83 1.02
CA THR A 62 -5.16 -0.38 0.18
C THR A 62 -4.40 -0.28 -1.15
N TYR A 63 -4.04 0.92 -1.61
CA TYR A 63 -3.25 1.10 -2.83
C TYR A 63 -1.73 1.07 -2.57
N PHE A 64 -1.32 1.30 -1.34
CA PHE A 64 0.08 1.52 -0.96
C PHE A 64 0.72 0.27 -0.35
N SER A 65 2.04 0.25 -0.37
CA SER A 65 2.83 -0.75 0.34
C SER A 65 4.23 -0.21 0.64
N LEU A 66 5.06 -1.06 1.24
CA LEU A 66 6.45 -0.77 1.57
C LEU A 66 7.36 -1.70 0.78
N TRP A 67 8.52 -1.22 0.35
CA TRP A 67 9.53 -2.02 -0.35
C TRP A 67 10.95 -1.73 0.16
N TYR A 68 11.89 -2.58 -0.21
CA TYR A 68 13.32 -2.49 0.13
C TYR A 68 14.16 -3.08 -1.01
N PHE A 69 15.46 -2.80 -1.03
CA PHE A 69 16.41 -3.50 -1.91
C PHE A 69 16.88 -4.78 -1.22
N ASN A 70 16.74 -5.93 -1.90
CA ASN A 70 17.31 -7.18 -1.41
C ASN A 70 18.83 -7.24 -1.63
N LYS A 71 19.49 -8.28 -1.10
CA LYS A 71 20.94 -8.52 -1.22
C LYS A 71 21.46 -8.67 -2.66
N GLN A 72 20.57 -8.82 -3.64
CA GLN A 72 20.86 -8.84 -5.08
C GLN A 72 20.60 -7.47 -5.75
N ASN A 73 20.40 -6.42 -4.96
CA ASN A 73 20.03 -5.06 -5.39
C ASN A 73 18.72 -4.97 -6.20
N GLN A 74 17.80 -5.92 -6.00
CA GLN A 74 16.48 -5.93 -6.63
C GLN A 74 15.45 -5.29 -5.69
N GLN A 75 14.60 -4.41 -6.21
CA GLN A 75 13.44 -3.88 -5.48
C GLN A 75 12.48 -5.02 -5.15
N ARG A 76 12.14 -5.19 -3.86
CA ARG A 76 11.18 -6.20 -3.37
C ARG A 76 10.16 -5.55 -2.43
N TRP A 77 8.88 -5.67 -2.78
CA TRP A 77 7.75 -5.38 -1.89
C TRP A 77 7.79 -6.23 -0.60
N ILE A 78 7.59 -5.59 0.54
CA ILE A 78 7.50 -6.22 1.87
C ILE A 78 6.30 -7.18 1.92
N ASP A 79 6.43 -8.23 2.71
CA ASP A 79 5.32 -9.07 3.09
C ASP A 79 4.63 -8.45 4.32
N LEU A 80 3.53 -7.76 4.08
CA LEU A 80 2.80 -7.01 5.09
C LEU A 80 2.29 -7.92 6.23
N GLU A 81 2.06 -9.20 5.96
CA GLU A 81 1.62 -10.20 6.95
C GLU A 81 2.77 -10.74 7.84
N LYS A 82 4.03 -10.35 7.59
CA LYS A 82 5.21 -10.87 8.30
C LYS A 82 5.95 -9.77 9.08
N PRO A 83 6.63 -10.11 10.20
CA PRO A 83 7.43 -9.16 10.98
C PRO A 83 8.46 -8.45 10.10
N LEU A 84 8.47 -7.11 10.11
CA LEU A 84 9.31 -6.29 9.24
C LEU A 84 10.79 -6.56 9.48
N LYS A 85 11.23 -6.55 10.76
CA LYS A 85 12.63 -6.77 11.12
C LYS A 85 13.18 -8.09 10.55
N LYS A 86 12.42 -9.18 10.68
CA LYS A 86 12.85 -10.52 10.22
C LYS A 86 13.04 -10.58 8.70
N GLN A 87 12.31 -9.75 7.95
CA GLN A 87 12.47 -9.65 6.49
C GLN A 87 13.73 -8.85 6.13
N LEU A 88 13.91 -7.68 6.75
CA LEU A 88 15.09 -6.83 6.50
C LEU A 88 16.39 -7.52 6.92
N ASP A 89 16.47 -8.11 8.13
CA ASP A 89 17.64 -8.87 8.59
C ASP A 89 18.02 -10.00 7.61
N LYS A 90 17.02 -10.71 7.08
CA LYS A 90 17.22 -11.90 6.26
C LYS A 90 17.57 -11.56 4.81
N TYR A 91 16.81 -10.67 4.18
CA TYR A 91 16.85 -10.43 2.73
C TYR A 91 17.35 -9.04 2.35
N GLY A 92 17.27 -8.05 3.23
CA GLY A 92 17.62 -6.67 2.93
C GLY A 92 19.11 -6.44 2.72
N LEU A 93 19.43 -5.56 1.78
CA LEU A 93 20.76 -4.98 1.60
C LEU A 93 21.03 -3.92 2.68
N GLU A 94 20.03 -3.08 2.94
CA GLU A 94 20.04 -2.00 3.94
C GLU A 94 18.78 -2.05 4.83
N PRO A 95 18.80 -1.41 6.02
CA PRO A 95 17.61 -1.22 6.84
C PRO A 95 16.64 -0.14 6.30
N THR A 96 16.99 0.54 5.20
CA THR A 96 16.17 1.56 4.55
C THR A 96 14.93 0.92 3.90
N VAL A 97 13.75 1.43 4.27
CA VAL A 97 12.46 1.04 3.69
C VAL A 97 11.92 2.21 2.86
N TYR A 98 11.10 1.92 1.86
CA TYR A 98 10.54 2.91 0.94
C TYR A 98 9.03 2.73 0.85
N PHE A 99 8.29 3.83 0.91
CA PHE A 99 6.85 3.88 0.68
C PHE A 99 6.56 4.00 -0.83
N GLY A 100 5.48 3.38 -1.30
CA GLY A 100 5.08 3.46 -2.72
C GLY A 100 3.69 2.90 -3.01
N VAL A 101 3.20 3.16 -4.24
CA VAL A 101 1.94 2.55 -4.73
C VAL A 101 2.24 1.16 -5.28
N ALA A 102 1.55 0.15 -4.77
CA ALA A 102 1.64 -1.23 -5.27
C ALA A 102 0.44 -1.60 -6.16
N PHE A 103 -0.74 -1.04 -5.88
CA PHE A 103 -1.98 -1.38 -6.54
C PHE A 103 -2.63 -0.17 -7.20
N TYR A 104 -2.34 0.00 -8.48
CA TYR A 104 -2.96 0.97 -9.38
C TYR A 104 -4.39 0.58 -9.76
N ILE A 105 -5.23 1.57 -10.06
CA ILE A 105 -6.63 1.39 -10.47
C ILE A 105 -6.84 1.83 -11.93
N PRO A 106 -7.86 1.32 -12.65
CA PRO A 106 -8.08 1.66 -14.06
C PRO A 106 -8.51 3.11 -14.35
N SER A 107 -8.88 3.88 -13.33
CA SER A 107 -9.22 5.29 -13.51
C SER A 107 -8.96 6.09 -12.23
N VAL A 108 -7.99 7.01 -12.28
CA VAL A 108 -7.48 7.75 -11.12
C VAL A 108 -8.48 8.73 -10.51
N VAL A 109 -9.55 9.07 -11.24
CA VAL A 109 -10.66 9.90 -10.72
C VAL A 109 -11.47 9.20 -9.62
N GLN A 110 -11.30 7.88 -9.45
CA GLN A 110 -11.96 7.11 -8.39
C GLN A 110 -11.26 7.27 -7.03
N LEU A 111 -10.03 7.81 -6.97
CA LEU A 111 -9.32 8.10 -5.72
C LEU A 111 -10.02 9.25 -4.98
N GLN A 112 -10.51 8.97 -3.77
CA GLN A 112 -11.42 9.88 -3.06
C GLN A 112 -10.68 11.00 -2.33
N GLN A 113 -9.59 10.69 -1.62
CA GLN A 113 -8.83 11.69 -0.87
C GLN A 113 -7.82 12.41 -1.76
N GLU A 114 -7.67 13.71 -1.52
CA GLU A 114 -6.63 14.53 -2.16
C GLU A 114 -5.22 14.00 -1.87
N ILE A 115 -4.93 13.63 -0.61
CA ILE A 115 -3.63 13.09 -0.24
C ILE A 115 -3.32 11.76 -0.95
N THR A 116 -4.32 10.90 -1.18
CA THR A 116 -4.16 9.68 -1.99
C THR A 116 -3.75 10.03 -3.42
N ARG A 117 -4.44 11.01 -4.04
CA ARG A 117 -4.14 11.51 -5.38
C ARG A 117 -2.73 12.09 -5.47
N TYR A 118 -2.33 12.91 -4.50
CA TYR A 118 -0.98 13.48 -4.44
C TYR A 118 0.11 12.39 -4.36
N GLN A 119 -0.06 11.39 -3.48
CA GLN A 119 0.90 10.27 -3.40
C GLN A 119 0.92 9.43 -4.70
N TYR A 120 -0.22 9.23 -5.37
CA TYR A 120 -0.28 8.60 -6.69
C TYR A 120 0.47 9.41 -7.76
N TYR A 121 0.26 10.74 -7.80
CA TYR A 121 0.97 11.64 -8.71
C TYR A 121 2.49 11.55 -8.51
N LEU A 122 2.97 11.60 -7.26
CA LEU A 122 4.40 11.47 -6.94
C LEU A 122 4.99 10.16 -7.46
N GLN A 123 4.31 9.04 -7.22
CA GLN A 123 4.74 7.73 -7.70
C GLN A 123 4.75 7.66 -9.24
N LEU A 124 3.69 8.11 -9.90
CA LEU A 124 3.60 8.07 -11.37
C LEU A 124 4.65 8.97 -12.03
N LYS A 125 4.93 10.15 -11.44
CA LYS A 125 6.01 11.01 -11.90
C LYS A 125 7.38 10.35 -11.74
N LYS A 126 7.62 9.69 -10.61
CA LYS A 126 8.83 8.90 -10.39
C LYS A 126 8.96 7.76 -11.41
N ASP A 127 7.89 7.03 -11.68
CA ASP A 127 7.92 5.90 -12.63
C ASP A 127 8.10 6.34 -14.10
N VAL A 128 7.67 7.55 -14.47
CA VAL A 128 7.99 8.16 -15.78
C VAL A 128 9.47 8.59 -15.84
N LEU A 129 9.99 9.29 -14.82
CA LEU A 129 11.38 9.75 -14.79
C LEU A 129 12.39 8.58 -14.71
N GLU A 130 12.06 7.52 -13.98
CA GLU A 130 12.84 6.27 -13.91
C GLU A 130 12.62 5.34 -15.14
N GLY A 131 11.90 5.79 -16.18
CA GLY A 131 11.71 5.05 -17.44
C GLY A 131 10.82 3.80 -17.36
N LYS A 132 10.22 3.51 -16.20
CA LYS A 132 9.31 2.35 -15.99
C LYS A 132 8.01 2.47 -16.78
N ILE A 133 7.52 3.71 -16.96
CA ILE A 133 6.40 4.02 -17.83
C ILE A 133 6.96 4.72 -19.07
N GLY A 134 6.83 4.05 -20.23
CA GLY A 134 7.35 4.56 -21.49
C GLY A 134 6.53 5.75 -22.01
N CYS A 135 7.21 6.80 -22.48
CA CYS A 135 6.59 7.99 -23.03
C CYS A 135 7.16 8.35 -24.41
N SER A 136 6.32 8.99 -25.24
CA SER A 136 6.77 9.74 -26.43
C SER A 136 7.24 11.14 -26.05
N LEU A 137 7.97 11.82 -26.94
CA LEU A 137 8.49 13.16 -26.68
C LEU A 137 7.38 14.18 -26.34
N ASP A 138 6.26 14.14 -27.08
CA ASP A 138 5.12 15.02 -26.83
C ASP A 138 4.44 14.73 -25.48
N GLN A 139 4.33 13.45 -25.10
CA GLN A 139 3.87 13.07 -23.76
C GLN A 139 4.82 13.56 -22.68
N ALA A 140 6.13 13.37 -22.84
CA ALA A 140 7.12 13.81 -21.87
C ALA A 140 7.09 15.33 -21.66
N ILE A 141 7.02 16.12 -22.74
CA ILE A 141 6.84 17.59 -22.69
C ILE A 141 5.55 17.98 -21.96
N ARG A 142 4.43 17.28 -22.24
CA ARG A 142 3.15 17.56 -21.59
C ARG A 142 3.15 17.21 -20.10
N LEU A 143 3.74 16.08 -19.72
CA LEU A 143 3.90 15.66 -18.34
C LEU A 143 4.83 16.61 -17.57
N ALA A 144 5.97 17.00 -18.16
CA ALA A 144 6.90 17.95 -17.57
C ALA A 144 6.26 19.32 -17.32
N SER A 145 5.52 19.86 -18.28
CA SER A 145 4.82 21.16 -18.12
C SER A 145 3.69 21.12 -17.10
N LEU A 146 2.98 20.00 -16.94
CA LEU A 146 2.03 19.79 -15.84
C LEU A 146 2.74 19.72 -14.47
N ALA A 147 3.86 19.01 -14.38
CA ALA A 147 4.65 18.91 -13.14
C ALA A 147 5.26 20.25 -12.72
N VAL A 148 5.69 21.08 -13.68
CA VAL A 148 6.16 22.45 -13.44
C VAL A 148 5.04 23.34 -12.87
N GLN A 149 3.82 23.31 -13.43
CA GLN A 149 2.68 24.04 -12.85
C GLN A 149 2.31 23.50 -11.45
N ALA A 150 2.44 22.19 -11.21
CA ALA A 150 2.16 21.59 -9.90
C ALA A 150 3.14 22.07 -8.81
N ASP A 151 4.43 22.16 -9.14
CA ASP A 151 5.49 22.50 -8.18
C ASP A 151 5.75 24.01 -8.02
N PHE A 152 5.52 24.81 -9.07
CA PHE A 152 5.84 26.25 -9.08
C PHE A 152 4.61 27.17 -9.15
N GLY A 153 3.41 26.63 -9.39
CA GLY A 153 2.19 27.42 -9.56
C GLY A 153 2.13 28.10 -10.93
N ASP A 154 1.55 29.30 -10.99
CA ASP A 154 1.35 30.05 -12.24
C ASP A 154 2.66 30.59 -12.84
N PHE A 155 2.86 30.42 -14.14
CA PHE A 155 3.96 31.05 -14.87
C PHE A 155 3.96 32.58 -14.71
N ASN A 156 5.04 33.11 -14.14
CA ASN A 156 5.34 34.53 -14.13
C ASN A 156 6.18 34.92 -15.35
N ARG A 157 5.65 35.84 -16.18
CA ARG A 157 6.29 36.34 -17.42
C ARG A 157 7.62 37.08 -17.25
N TYR A 158 8.07 37.30 -16.02
CA TYR A 158 9.34 37.95 -15.70
C TYR A 158 10.42 36.96 -15.22
N ASP A 159 10.06 35.69 -15.03
CA ASP A 159 11.00 34.67 -14.56
C ASP A 159 11.80 34.08 -15.73
N SER A 160 13.12 33.98 -15.57
CA SER A 160 13.98 33.32 -16.56
C SER A 160 13.68 31.83 -16.62
N GLN A 161 13.36 31.32 -17.81
CA GLN A 161 13.06 29.89 -18.03
C GLN A 161 14.28 28.97 -17.80
N GLU A 162 15.49 29.54 -17.64
CA GLU A 162 16.73 28.84 -17.28
C GLU A 162 16.63 28.05 -15.96
N PHE A 163 15.67 28.36 -15.06
CA PHE A 163 15.48 27.55 -13.85
C PHE A 163 15.07 26.10 -14.18
N LEU A 164 14.37 25.88 -15.31
CA LEU A 164 13.90 24.56 -15.72
C LEU A 164 15.05 23.58 -15.98
N GLN A 165 16.19 24.08 -16.48
CA GLN A 165 17.41 23.31 -16.70
C GLN A 165 18.08 22.79 -15.42
N LYS A 166 17.56 23.12 -14.23
CA LYS A 166 18.10 22.66 -12.94
C LYS A 166 17.40 21.40 -12.41
N PHE A 167 16.32 20.97 -13.07
CA PHE A 167 15.44 19.90 -12.62
C PHE A 167 15.33 18.75 -13.64
N ALA A 168 15.13 17.53 -13.15
CA ALA A 168 14.82 16.37 -13.95
C ALA A 168 13.37 16.47 -14.47
N LEU A 169 13.23 16.92 -15.72
CA LEU A 169 11.93 17.07 -16.41
C LEU A 169 11.57 15.87 -17.28
N PHE A 170 12.57 15.07 -17.68
CA PHE A 170 12.46 14.00 -18.68
C PHE A 170 13.08 12.70 -18.15
N PRO A 171 12.78 11.53 -18.73
CA PRO A 171 13.37 10.26 -18.30
C PRO A 171 14.90 10.27 -18.32
N ILE A 172 15.52 9.63 -17.33
CA ILE A 172 16.99 9.65 -17.14
C ILE A 172 17.79 9.20 -18.38
N ASP A 173 17.25 8.23 -19.13
CA ASP A 173 17.88 7.71 -20.36
C ASP A 173 17.93 8.74 -21.51
N TRP A 174 17.15 9.82 -21.45
CA TRP A 174 17.05 10.83 -22.52
C TRP A 174 18.06 11.98 -22.38
N ILE A 175 18.82 12.02 -21.28
CA ILE A 175 19.82 13.08 -20.98
C ILE A 175 21.04 13.02 -21.95
N GLN A 176 21.04 12.09 -22.92
CA GLN A 176 22.16 11.83 -23.84
C GLN A 176 22.26 12.79 -25.05
N ASP A 177 21.19 13.53 -25.39
CA ASP A 177 21.21 14.55 -26.45
C ASP A 177 20.78 15.92 -25.91
N GLU A 178 21.77 16.79 -25.66
CA GLU A 178 21.56 18.13 -25.10
C GLU A 178 20.66 19.01 -25.98
N ARG A 179 20.67 18.85 -27.32
CA ARG A 179 19.87 19.69 -28.22
C ARG A 179 18.40 19.30 -28.18
N VAL A 180 18.12 18.00 -28.20
CA VAL A 180 16.74 17.49 -28.04
C VAL A 180 16.20 17.90 -26.67
N LEU A 181 17.03 17.84 -25.63
CA LEU A 181 16.69 18.27 -24.27
C LEU A 181 16.40 19.78 -24.19
N GLU A 182 17.20 20.63 -24.83
CA GLU A 182 17.00 22.08 -24.89
C GLU A 182 15.69 22.44 -25.63
N GLU A 183 15.47 21.88 -26.83
CA GLU A 183 14.24 22.09 -27.59
C GLU A 183 12.99 21.60 -26.83
N ALA A 184 13.08 20.45 -26.16
CA ALA A 184 12.00 19.92 -25.34
C ALA A 184 11.72 20.84 -24.13
N THR A 185 12.76 21.35 -23.47
CA THR A 185 12.64 22.28 -22.34
C THR A 185 12.00 23.61 -22.76
N GLN A 186 12.33 24.13 -23.95
CA GLN A 186 11.66 25.31 -24.50
C GLN A 186 10.17 25.04 -24.76
N LYS A 187 9.82 23.88 -25.32
CA LYS A 187 8.42 23.47 -25.52
C LYS A 187 7.67 23.30 -24.19
N VAL A 188 8.31 22.76 -23.14
CA VAL A 188 7.76 22.72 -21.78
C VAL A 188 7.43 24.12 -21.28
N ALA A 189 8.36 25.08 -21.45
CA ALA A 189 8.18 26.44 -20.98
C ALA A 189 7.11 27.24 -21.75
N LEU A 190 6.82 26.87 -23.01
CA LEU A 190 5.68 27.38 -23.77
C LEU A 190 4.36 26.75 -23.30
N LEU A 191 4.31 25.43 -23.13
CA LEU A 191 3.09 24.71 -22.75
C LEU A 191 2.66 25.00 -21.31
N TYR A 192 3.63 25.18 -20.40
CA TYR A 192 3.42 25.62 -19.01
C TYR A 192 2.52 26.86 -18.91
N GLN A 193 2.72 27.85 -19.80
CA GLN A 193 1.93 29.09 -19.83
C GLN A 193 0.43 28.86 -20.09
N SER A 194 0.07 27.74 -20.72
CA SER A 194 -1.33 27.40 -21.02
C SER A 194 -2.10 26.82 -19.81
N PHE A 195 -1.40 26.39 -18.76
CA PHE A 195 -2.01 25.85 -17.53
C PHE A 195 -2.27 26.91 -16.46
N ARG A 196 -2.00 28.18 -16.77
CA ARG A 196 -2.20 29.31 -15.86
C ARG A 196 -3.64 29.35 -15.32
N GLY A 197 -3.77 29.50 -14.01
CA GLY A 197 -5.03 29.51 -13.27
C GLY A 197 -5.49 28.12 -12.81
N LEU A 198 -4.82 27.04 -13.21
CA LEU A 198 -5.07 25.70 -12.66
C LEU A 198 -4.30 25.52 -11.35
N SER A 199 -4.99 25.02 -10.33
CA SER A 199 -4.38 24.68 -9.04
C SER A 199 -3.57 23.38 -9.13
N ALA A 200 -2.59 23.22 -8.23
CA ALA A 200 -1.77 22.01 -8.14
C ALA A 200 -2.60 20.70 -8.16
N PRO A 201 -3.67 20.51 -7.36
CA PRO A 201 -4.48 19.28 -7.41
C PRO A 201 -5.17 19.02 -8.76
N GLU A 202 -5.48 20.06 -9.53
CA GLU A 202 -6.07 19.93 -10.87
C GLU A 202 -5.03 19.48 -11.89
N VAL A 203 -3.81 20.04 -11.87
CA VAL A 203 -2.74 19.59 -12.78
C VAL A 203 -2.12 18.25 -12.37
N GLU A 204 -2.08 17.93 -11.07
CA GLU A 204 -1.77 16.59 -10.55
C GLU A 204 -2.78 15.57 -11.10
N MET A 205 -4.08 15.88 -11.08
CA MET A 205 -5.12 15.03 -11.69
C MET A 205 -4.92 14.88 -13.20
N LEU A 206 -4.66 15.98 -13.93
CA LEU A 206 -4.40 15.92 -15.37
C LEU A 206 -3.15 15.10 -15.72
N TYR A 207 -2.11 15.17 -14.89
CA TYR A 207 -0.90 14.35 -15.02
C TYR A 207 -1.25 12.86 -14.87
N MET A 208 -1.93 12.49 -13.79
CA MET A 208 -2.34 11.11 -13.54
C MET A 208 -3.27 10.56 -14.64
N GLN A 209 -4.21 11.38 -15.13
CA GLN A 209 -5.11 11.03 -16.22
C GLN A 209 -4.40 10.87 -17.57
N GLU A 210 -3.23 11.46 -17.77
CA GLU A 210 -2.43 11.16 -18.96
C GLU A 210 -1.70 9.83 -18.80
N VAL A 211 -1.06 9.64 -17.64
CA VAL A 211 -0.24 8.45 -17.35
C VAL A 211 -1.08 7.16 -17.26
N GLU A 212 -2.33 7.22 -16.80
CA GLU A 212 -3.24 6.04 -16.78
C GLU A 212 -3.51 5.41 -18.16
N LYS A 213 -3.22 6.15 -19.25
CA LYS A 213 -3.42 5.72 -20.64
C LYS A 213 -2.14 5.19 -21.31
N MET A 214 -1.00 5.23 -20.63
CA MET A 214 0.33 4.95 -21.20
C MET A 214 0.74 3.48 -21.00
N ASP A 215 1.58 2.96 -21.91
CA ASP A 215 2.15 1.61 -21.73
C ASP A 215 3.14 1.59 -20.56
N GLY A 216 3.12 0.51 -19.79
CA GLY A 216 3.77 0.43 -18.47
C GLY A 216 2.87 0.84 -17.30
N TYR A 217 1.74 1.53 -17.50
CA TYR A 217 0.88 1.95 -16.38
C TYR A 217 0.42 0.77 -15.52
N GLY A 218 0.82 0.80 -14.24
CA GLY A 218 0.53 -0.27 -13.29
C GLY A 218 1.02 -1.65 -13.74
N GLN A 219 2.12 -1.72 -14.50
CA GLN A 219 2.80 -2.96 -14.83
C GLN A 219 3.93 -3.22 -13.83
N GLU A 220 4.08 -4.47 -13.39
CA GLU A 220 5.26 -4.94 -12.65
C GLU A 220 5.80 -6.19 -13.36
N SER A 221 7.11 -6.22 -13.62
CA SER A 221 7.72 -7.20 -14.52
C SER A 221 9.02 -7.82 -13.99
N TYR A 222 9.25 -9.08 -14.37
CA TYR A 222 10.36 -9.91 -13.94
C TYR A 222 10.95 -10.66 -15.14
N GLN A 223 12.25 -10.96 -15.09
CA GLN A 223 12.88 -11.82 -16.10
C GLN A 223 12.62 -13.29 -15.77
N ALA A 224 12.27 -14.06 -16.80
CA ALA A 224 12.00 -15.49 -16.71
C ALA A 224 12.33 -16.16 -18.05
N LYS A 225 12.19 -17.49 -18.10
CA LYS A 225 12.22 -18.29 -19.33
C LYS A 225 10.91 -19.01 -19.52
N ASP A 226 10.44 -19.11 -20.76
CA ASP A 226 9.28 -19.94 -21.10
C ASP A 226 9.64 -21.44 -21.17
N SER A 227 8.66 -22.28 -21.50
CA SER A 227 8.84 -23.73 -21.62
C SER A 227 9.80 -24.18 -22.73
N THR A 228 10.22 -23.28 -23.63
CA THR A 228 11.24 -23.53 -24.66
C THR A 228 12.65 -23.12 -24.20
N GLY A 229 12.77 -22.51 -23.02
CA GLY A 229 14.02 -21.92 -22.51
C GLY A 229 14.31 -20.52 -23.06
N THR A 230 13.38 -19.90 -23.80
CA THR A 230 13.53 -18.57 -24.38
C THR A 230 13.34 -17.50 -23.29
N ASP A 231 14.21 -16.48 -23.26
CA ASP A 231 14.11 -15.36 -22.31
C ASP A 231 12.86 -14.51 -22.58
N VAL A 232 12.05 -14.34 -21.54
CA VAL A 232 10.80 -13.57 -21.54
C VAL A 232 10.74 -12.62 -20.36
N THR A 233 10.12 -11.46 -20.59
CA THR A 233 9.65 -10.58 -19.52
C THR A 233 8.22 -11.01 -19.15
N LEU A 234 8.08 -11.62 -17.99
CA LEU A 234 6.82 -12.00 -17.37
C LEU A 234 6.39 -10.87 -16.43
N GLY A 235 5.14 -10.43 -16.49
CA GLY A 235 4.65 -9.38 -15.59
C GLY A 235 3.17 -9.46 -15.28
N SER A 236 2.72 -8.58 -14.39
CA SER A 236 1.30 -8.41 -14.07
C SER A 236 0.88 -6.98 -14.37
N CYS A 237 -0.35 -6.80 -14.85
CA CYS A 237 -0.95 -5.51 -15.19
C CYS A 237 -2.33 -5.38 -14.54
N LEU A 238 -3.12 -4.36 -14.91
CA LEU A 238 -4.49 -4.22 -14.43
C LEU A 238 -5.41 -5.38 -14.88
N ASN A 239 -5.17 -5.95 -16.07
CA ASN A 239 -6.08 -6.87 -16.75
C ASN A 239 -5.72 -8.36 -16.61
N GLY A 240 -4.49 -8.68 -16.20
CA GLY A 240 -4.00 -10.05 -16.15
C GLY A 240 -2.49 -10.18 -15.99
N ILE A 241 -1.99 -11.39 -16.23
CA ILE A 241 -0.57 -11.71 -16.34
C ILE A 241 -0.16 -11.62 -17.81
N PHE A 242 0.92 -10.89 -18.09
CA PHE A 242 1.44 -10.70 -19.43
C PHE A 242 2.81 -11.35 -19.63
N VAL A 243 3.11 -11.72 -20.87
CA VAL A 243 4.40 -12.24 -21.29
C VAL A 243 4.84 -11.51 -22.56
N LYS A 244 6.05 -10.96 -22.54
CA LYS A 244 6.69 -10.26 -23.65
C LYS A 244 8.03 -10.91 -23.95
N GLN A 245 8.19 -11.46 -25.16
CA GLN A 245 9.48 -11.96 -25.63
C GLN A 245 10.38 -10.77 -26.01
N LYS A 246 11.69 -10.87 -25.74
CA LYS A 246 12.66 -9.77 -25.94
C LYS A 246 12.63 -9.15 -27.35
N ASN A 247 12.33 -9.97 -28.37
CA ASN A 247 12.32 -9.57 -29.77
C ASN A 247 10.91 -9.42 -30.38
N SER A 248 9.84 -9.52 -29.57
CA SER A 248 8.46 -9.43 -30.04
C SER A 248 7.77 -8.15 -29.60
N ARG A 249 7.03 -7.52 -30.52
CA ARG A 249 6.06 -6.46 -30.19
C ARG A 249 4.74 -7.02 -29.67
N GLN A 250 4.49 -8.32 -29.81
CA GLN A 250 3.27 -8.96 -29.33
C GLN A 250 3.42 -9.34 -27.85
N LEU A 251 2.47 -8.89 -27.05
CA LEU A 251 2.30 -9.24 -25.66
C LEU A 251 1.21 -10.32 -25.57
N LEU A 252 1.54 -11.47 -24.98
CA LEU A 252 0.55 -12.49 -24.63
C LEU A 252 -0.06 -12.12 -23.29
N LEU A 253 -1.40 -12.09 -23.18
CA LEU A 253 -2.12 -11.73 -21.97
C LEU A 253 -3.03 -12.88 -21.51
N PHE A 254 -2.79 -13.39 -20.31
CA PHE A 254 -3.70 -14.27 -19.58
C PHE A 254 -4.55 -13.41 -18.65
N LYS A 255 -5.84 -13.24 -18.96
CA LYS A 255 -6.71 -12.32 -18.20
C LYS A 255 -7.06 -12.90 -16.84
N TRP A 256 -7.33 -12.03 -15.87
CA TRP A 256 -7.67 -12.45 -14.49
C TRP A 256 -8.89 -13.39 -14.36
N HIS A 257 -9.76 -13.45 -15.36
CA HIS A 257 -10.92 -14.37 -15.39
C HIS A 257 -10.66 -15.67 -16.15
N GLU A 258 -9.53 -15.78 -16.87
CA GLU A 258 -9.07 -16.99 -17.55
C GLU A 258 -8.17 -17.84 -16.63
N ILE A 259 -7.56 -17.22 -15.62
CA ILE A 259 -6.69 -17.85 -14.61
C ILE A 259 -7.53 -18.43 -13.47
N ASN A 260 -7.48 -19.76 -13.30
CA ASN A 260 -8.11 -20.48 -12.19
C ASN A 260 -7.25 -20.38 -10.92
N ASN A 261 -5.96 -20.69 -11.05
CA ASN A 261 -5.01 -20.77 -9.95
C ASN A 261 -3.60 -20.35 -10.40
N MET A 262 -2.77 -19.92 -9.45
CA MET A 262 -1.37 -19.55 -9.66
C MET A 262 -0.52 -20.17 -8.56
N SER A 263 0.54 -20.87 -8.94
CA SER A 263 1.38 -21.64 -8.01
C SER A 263 2.87 -21.45 -8.30
N HIS A 264 3.72 -21.91 -7.40
CA HIS A 264 5.17 -21.93 -7.62
C HIS A 264 5.77 -23.24 -7.11
N ASN A 265 6.81 -23.74 -7.78
CA ASN A 265 7.52 -24.97 -7.43
C ASN A 265 9.00 -24.84 -7.80
N ARG A 266 9.90 -24.91 -6.81
CA ARG A 266 11.32 -24.54 -6.98
C ARG A 266 11.42 -23.19 -7.68
N SER A 267 12.20 -23.04 -8.75
CA SER A 267 12.31 -21.83 -9.57
C SER A 267 11.21 -21.65 -10.63
N PHE A 268 10.15 -22.46 -10.63
CA PHE A 268 9.05 -22.30 -11.59
C PHE A 268 7.87 -21.55 -10.97
N PHE A 269 7.30 -20.62 -11.73
CA PHE A 269 5.98 -20.02 -11.52
C PHE A 269 5.00 -20.59 -12.56
N ALA A 270 3.78 -20.94 -12.13
CA ALA A 270 2.81 -21.64 -12.96
C ALA A 270 1.43 -20.97 -12.94
N LEU A 271 0.79 -20.94 -14.11
CA LEU A 271 -0.60 -20.49 -14.32
C LEU A 271 -1.46 -21.69 -14.71
N GLU A 272 -2.51 -21.97 -13.94
CA GLU A 272 -3.55 -22.92 -14.29
C GLU A 272 -4.72 -22.15 -14.91
N LEU A 273 -5.05 -22.43 -16.17
CA LEU A 273 -6.09 -21.72 -16.93
C LEU A 273 -7.39 -22.53 -16.95
N ALA A 274 -8.53 -21.87 -16.80
CA ALA A 274 -9.84 -22.54 -16.81
C ALA A 274 -10.20 -23.24 -18.15
N SER A 275 -9.44 -22.95 -19.22
CA SER A 275 -9.62 -23.50 -20.57
C SER A 275 -8.59 -24.57 -20.96
N ARG A 276 -7.67 -24.95 -20.07
CA ARG A 276 -6.60 -25.93 -20.36
C ARG A 276 -6.39 -26.86 -19.18
N GLU A 277 -6.11 -28.13 -19.46
CA GLU A 277 -5.74 -29.11 -18.43
C GLU A 277 -4.28 -28.92 -17.97
N GLU A 278 -3.38 -28.50 -18.87
CA GLU A 278 -1.98 -28.26 -18.57
C GLU A 278 -1.71 -26.83 -18.05
N SER A 279 -0.85 -26.72 -17.05
CA SER A 279 -0.38 -25.42 -16.53
C SER A 279 0.69 -24.80 -17.42
N VAL A 280 0.60 -23.48 -17.64
CA VAL A 280 1.64 -22.71 -18.33
C VAL A 280 2.72 -22.35 -17.31
N GLN A 281 3.98 -22.69 -17.59
CA GLN A 281 5.08 -22.53 -16.64
C GLN A 281 6.18 -21.59 -17.14
N PHE A 282 6.75 -20.83 -16.21
CA PHE A 282 7.86 -19.90 -16.42
C PHE A 282 8.94 -20.16 -15.40
N GLN A 283 10.18 -20.33 -15.86
CA GLN A 283 11.35 -20.51 -14.98
C GLN A 283 11.94 -19.14 -14.61
N THR A 284 11.91 -18.77 -13.34
CA THR A 284 12.63 -17.61 -12.81
C THR A 284 14.08 -17.98 -12.46
N GLU A 285 14.90 -16.97 -12.13
CA GLU A 285 16.29 -17.13 -11.69
C GLU A 285 16.44 -18.16 -10.56
N ASP A 286 15.65 -18.03 -9.49
CA ASP A 286 15.70 -18.89 -8.32
C ASP A 286 14.31 -19.16 -7.70
N MET A 287 14.28 -19.93 -6.60
CA MET A 287 13.08 -20.27 -5.84
C MET A 287 12.54 -19.10 -5.00
N GLU A 288 13.38 -18.12 -4.65
CA GLU A 288 12.93 -16.95 -3.89
C GLU A 288 12.11 -16.01 -4.79
N THR A 289 12.59 -15.82 -6.02
CA THR A 289 11.95 -15.07 -7.09
C THR A 289 10.64 -15.72 -7.52
N SER A 290 10.59 -17.04 -7.79
CA SER A 290 9.31 -17.70 -8.18
C SER A 290 8.22 -17.52 -7.10
N LYS A 291 8.61 -17.65 -5.83
CA LYS A 291 7.74 -17.47 -4.67
C LYS A 291 7.28 -16.02 -4.53
N TYR A 292 8.19 -15.07 -4.75
CA TYR A 292 7.90 -13.64 -4.72
C TYR A 292 6.92 -13.26 -5.84
N VAL A 293 7.20 -13.65 -7.09
CA VAL A 293 6.36 -13.40 -8.27
C VAL A 293 4.96 -13.97 -8.05
N CYS A 294 4.86 -15.22 -7.58
CA CYS A 294 3.59 -15.85 -7.26
C CYS A 294 2.78 -15.06 -6.21
N ARG A 295 3.42 -14.66 -5.09
CA ARG A 295 2.78 -13.84 -4.06
C ARG A 295 2.29 -12.50 -4.62
N MET A 296 3.09 -11.80 -5.42
CA MET A 296 2.70 -10.50 -6.01
C MET A 296 1.53 -10.65 -6.99
N CYS A 297 1.55 -11.67 -7.84
CA CYS A 297 0.47 -11.97 -8.77
C CYS A 297 -0.84 -12.32 -8.04
N LEU A 298 -0.77 -13.14 -6.98
CA LEU A 298 -1.91 -13.49 -6.13
C LEU A 298 -2.49 -12.26 -5.40
N ALA A 299 -1.62 -11.38 -4.87
CA ALA A 299 -2.05 -10.14 -4.24
C ALA A 299 -2.76 -9.21 -5.24
N ARG A 300 -2.25 -9.11 -6.48
CA ARG A 300 -2.88 -8.31 -7.55
C ARG A 300 -4.21 -8.90 -8.02
N LEU A 301 -4.33 -10.23 -8.12
CA LEU A 301 -5.60 -10.91 -8.39
C LEU A 301 -6.62 -10.69 -7.26
N LYS A 302 -6.20 -10.73 -5.99
CA LYS A 302 -7.05 -10.40 -4.82
C LYS A 302 -7.56 -8.95 -4.91
N PHE A 303 -6.66 -8.00 -5.20
CA PHE A 303 -7.01 -6.59 -5.40
C PHE A 303 -8.00 -6.39 -6.56
N TYR A 304 -7.75 -7.01 -7.73
CA TYR A 304 -8.66 -6.95 -8.88
C TYR A 304 -10.05 -7.51 -8.54
N ARG A 305 -10.14 -8.63 -7.81
CA ARG A 305 -11.44 -9.23 -7.42
C ARG A 305 -12.25 -8.27 -6.54
N ILE A 306 -11.62 -7.63 -5.55
CA ILE A 306 -12.25 -6.65 -4.65
C ILE A 306 -12.75 -5.43 -5.45
N ASN A 307 -11.91 -4.83 -6.29
CA ASN A 307 -12.27 -3.63 -7.06
C ASN A 307 -13.28 -3.91 -8.18
N LYS A 308 -13.32 -5.14 -8.72
CA LYS A 308 -14.36 -5.55 -9.66
C LYS A 308 -15.73 -5.68 -8.97
N SER A 309 -15.78 -6.11 -7.71
CA SER A 309 -17.04 -6.20 -6.95
C SER A 309 -17.57 -4.86 -6.44
N SER A 310 -16.74 -3.81 -6.35
CA SER A 310 -17.18 -2.45 -5.96
C SER A 310 -17.63 -1.58 -7.14
N LEU A 311 -17.27 -1.94 -8.38
CA LEU A 311 -17.82 -1.31 -9.58
C LEU A 311 -19.30 -1.69 -9.74
N PRO A 312 -20.23 -0.71 -9.85
CA PRO A 312 -21.61 -1.04 -10.19
C PRO A 312 -21.60 -1.73 -11.55
N THR A 313 -22.06 -2.98 -11.57
CA THR A 313 -22.12 -3.76 -12.80
C THR A 313 -23.00 -2.99 -13.77
N GLN A 314 -22.43 -2.46 -14.87
CA GLN A 314 -23.24 -2.01 -15.98
C GLN A 314 -24.03 -3.22 -16.43
N SER A 315 -25.33 -3.21 -16.15
CA SER A 315 -26.25 -4.25 -16.58
C SER A 315 -26.25 -4.21 -18.10
N SER A 316 -25.51 -5.15 -18.71
CA SER A 316 -25.56 -5.40 -20.14
C SER A 316 -27.03 -5.64 -20.47
N ALA A 317 -27.64 -4.69 -21.19
CA ALA A 317 -29.06 -4.70 -21.47
C ALA A 317 -29.39 -5.97 -22.24
N VAL A 318 -30.00 -6.94 -21.56
CA VAL A 318 -30.43 -8.20 -22.16
C VAL A 318 -31.58 -7.86 -23.07
N ASN A 319 -31.29 -7.69 -24.36
CA ASN A 319 -32.29 -7.47 -25.40
C ASN A 319 -33.38 -8.55 -25.27
N PRO A 320 -34.63 -8.21 -24.93
CA PRO A 320 -35.70 -9.19 -24.84
C PRO A 320 -36.02 -9.66 -26.26
N VAL A 321 -35.53 -10.86 -26.62
CA VAL A 321 -35.78 -11.47 -27.92
C VAL A 321 -37.29 -11.60 -28.13
N ARG A 322 -37.76 -10.88 -29.15
CA ARG A 322 -39.16 -10.76 -29.58
C ARG A 322 -39.75 -12.12 -29.95
N ARG A 323 -40.25 -12.88 -28.97
CA ARG A 323 -41.01 -14.12 -29.22
C ARG A 323 -42.31 -13.76 -29.96
N ARG A 324 -42.35 -14.08 -31.25
CA ARG A 324 -43.57 -14.01 -32.07
C ARG A 324 -44.65 -14.89 -31.45
N SER A 325 -45.84 -14.33 -31.31
CA SER A 325 -47.05 -15.04 -30.91
C SER A 325 -47.37 -16.16 -31.90
N SER A 326 -47.77 -17.32 -31.38
CA SER A 326 -48.59 -18.28 -32.14
C SER A 326 -49.79 -18.63 -31.27
N THR A 327 -50.97 -18.26 -31.77
CA THR A 327 -52.24 -18.38 -31.07
C THR A 327 -52.77 -19.82 -31.11
N ARG A 328 -53.20 -20.33 -29.96
CA ARG A 328 -54.35 -21.27 -29.90
C ARG A 328 -55.21 -20.95 -28.70
N ILE A 329 -56.52 -21.02 -28.94
CA ILE A 329 -57.58 -20.54 -28.05
C ILE A 329 -58.11 -21.71 -27.24
N SER A 330 -58.35 -21.50 -25.94
CA SER A 330 -59.20 -22.35 -25.11
C SER A 330 -60.06 -21.48 -24.18
N LEU A 331 -61.39 -21.61 -24.28
CA LEU A 331 -62.35 -20.85 -23.48
C LEU A 331 -62.37 -21.29 -22.00
N PRO A 332 -62.88 -20.43 -21.09
CA PRO A 332 -62.81 -20.66 -19.65
C PRO A 332 -63.94 -21.56 -19.10
N LYS A 333 -63.72 -22.12 -17.91
CA LYS A 333 -64.79 -22.60 -17.00
C LYS A 333 -64.63 -21.98 -15.60
N PRO A 334 -65.73 -21.74 -14.87
CA PRO A 334 -65.75 -20.78 -13.78
C PRO A 334 -65.37 -21.35 -12.40
N GLN A 335 -65.04 -20.45 -11.49
CA GLN A 335 -64.77 -20.72 -10.08
C GLN A 335 -66.02 -21.17 -9.32
N ALA A 336 -65.82 -21.99 -8.28
CA ALA A 336 -66.74 -22.13 -7.16
C ALA A 336 -65.98 -21.78 -5.86
N PHE A 337 -66.60 -20.94 -5.03
CA PHE A 337 -66.10 -20.57 -3.70
C PHE A 337 -66.26 -21.73 -2.71
N MET A 338 -65.43 -21.79 -1.67
CA MET A 338 -65.84 -21.93 -0.26
C MET A 338 -64.63 -21.79 0.69
N MET A 339 -64.89 -21.49 1.97
CA MET A 339 -63.87 -21.11 2.96
C MET A 339 -63.24 -22.28 3.72
N SER A 340 -62.10 -22.01 4.36
CA SER A 340 -61.48 -22.78 5.45
C SER A 340 -62.24 -22.54 6.80
N PRO A 341 -61.90 -23.16 7.96
CA PRO A 341 -60.72 -23.96 8.34
C PRO A 341 -61.10 -25.26 9.15
N PRO A 342 -60.48 -25.65 10.30
CA PRO A 342 -59.19 -26.37 10.44
C PRO A 342 -59.29 -27.71 11.22
N GLN A 343 -58.12 -28.32 11.50
CA GLN A 343 -57.74 -29.08 12.71
C GLN A 343 -57.55 -30.62 12.71
N MET A 344 -56.40 -30.97 13.33
CA MET A 344 -56.03 -32.14 14.13
C MET A 344 -55.83 -33.57 13.56
N HIS A 345 -54.60 -34.03 13.83
CA HIS A 345 -54.16 -35.37 14.27
C HIS A 345 -54.56 -36.63 13.47
N TYR A 346 -53.53 -37.37 13.04
CA TYR A 346 -53.43 -38.77 13.44
C TYR A 346 -51.98 -39.17 13.76
N ASN A 347 -51.83 -40.07 14.73
CA ASN A 347 -50.55 -40.54 15.27
C ASN A 347 -50.26 -41.97 14.79
N GLY A 348 -49.00 -42.34 14.54
CA GLY A 348 -48.66 -43.65 13.97
C GLY A 348 -47.17 -43.95 13.92
N HIS A 349 -46.66 -44.59 14.97
CA HIS A 349 -45.27 -45.05 15.09
C HIS A 349 -44.89 -46.14 14.07
N PHE A 350 -43.59 -46.32 13.76
CA PHE A 350 -42.81 -47.50 14.21
C PHE A 350 -41.29 -47.42 13.85
N THR A 351 -40.44 -47.75 14.83
CA THR A 351 -39.05 -48.30 14.78
C THR A 351 -37.92 -47.62 13.97
N GLU A 352 -36.93 -47.06 14.71
CA GLU A 352 -35.49 -47.18 14.38
C GLU A 352 -34.96 -48.59 14.77
N PRO A 353 -33.75 -49.01 14.31
CA PRO A 353 -32.52 -48.76 15.11
C PRO A 353 -31.20 -48.54 14.33
N TYR A 354 -30.34 -47.62 14.83
CA TYR A 354 -28.84 -47.62 14.79
C TYR A 354 -28.09 -47.67 13.42
N THR A 355 -26.90 -47.09 13.17
CA THR A 355 -25.80 -46.46 13.95
C THR A 355 -25.13 -45.29 13.18
N SER A 356 -24.54 -44.30 13.88
CA SER A 356 -23.29 -43.51 13.60
C SER A 356 -22.89 -43.10 12.15
N SER A 357 -22.33 -41.91 11.86
CA SER A 357 -21.63 -40.89 12.67
C SER A 357 -21.39 -39.60 11.86
N GLN A 358 -21.23 -38.45 12.57
CA GLN A 358 -20.34 -37.30 12.28
C GLN A 358 -20.23 -36.79 10.82
N ASP A 359 -20.58 -35.54 10.49
CA ASP A 359 -19.95 -34.35 11.09
C ASP A 359 -20.80 -33.06 10.99
N ASN A 360 -20.51 -32.12 11.90
CA ASN A 360 -21.00 -30.75 11.85
C ASN A 360 -19.97 -29.83 11.16
N LEU A 361 -20.43 -28.83 10.41
CA LEU A 361 -20.42 -27.42 10.86
C LEU A 361 -20.70 -26.46 9.69
N TYR A 362 -21.81 -25.73 9.81
CA TYR A 362 -21.92 -24.41 9.19
C TYR A 362 -20.86 -23.48 9.79
N ILE A 363 -20.19 -22.66 8.97
CA ILE A 363 -19.54 -21.43 9.44
C ILE A 363 -20.16 -20.22 8.74
N ASN A 364 -20.42 -19.21 9.58
CA ASN A 364 -21.28 -18.07 9.31
C ASN A 364 -20.51 -16.91 8.65
N SER A 365 -21.21 -16.09 7.87
CA SER A 365 -20.66 -14.89 7.24
C SER A 365 -20.95 -13.66 8.09
N GLN A 366 -19.96 -13.15 8.82
CA GLN A 366 -20.05 -11.86 9.50
C GLN A 366 -18.66 -11.30 9.77
N ASN A 367 -18.37 -10.12 9.20
CA ASN A 367 -17.33 -9.22 9.71
C ASN A 367 -17.66 -7.79 9.26
N GLY A 368 -18.26 -7.03 10.17
CA GLY A 368 -18.44 -5.59 10.05
C GLY A 368 -18.26 -5.00 11.43
N TYR A 369 -17.19 -4.22 11.62
CA TYR A 369 -16.89 -3.56 12.88
C TYR A 369 -16.65 -2.07 12.64
N TYR A 370 -17.62 -1.26 13.07
CA TYR A 370 -17.44 0.17 13.28
C TYR A 370 -16.97 0.41 14.72
N TYR A 371 -16.05 1.35 14.87
CA TYR A 371 -15.49 1.75 16.17
C TYR A 371 -16.49 2.59 16.99
N HIS A 372 -16.72 2.23 18.24
CA HIS A 372 -17.26 3.14 19.26
C HIS A 372 -16.50 3.01 20.57
N SER A 373 -15.77 4.08 20.91
CA SER A 373 -15.09 4.25 22.19
C SER A 373 -16.03 4.93 23.17
N GLN A 374 -16.21 4.37 24.37
CA GLN A 374 -16.71 5.13 25.52
C GLN A 374 -15.75 4.99 26.70
N THR A 375 -15.36 6.13 27.24
CA THR A 375 -14.52 6.30 28.42
C THR A 375 -15.35 6.18 29.69
N SER A 376 -14.90 5.38 30.65
CA SER A 376 -15.28 5.51 32.07
C SER A 376 -14.18 4.98 32.97
N LEU A 377 -13.64 5.84 33.83
CA LEU A 377 -12.91 5.46 35.03
C LEU A 377 -13.91 5.38 36.18
N ASP A 378 -13.96 4.28 36.93
CA ASP A 378 -13.88 4.36 38.40
C ASP A 378 -13.74 2.99 39.10
N ARG A 379 -13.03 3.02 40.24
CA ARG A 379 -13.13 2.15 41.44
C ARG A 379 -12.92 0.61 41.34
N SER A 380 -11.92 0.15 42.09
CA SER A 380 -11.93 -1.14 42.81
C SER A 380 -12.70 -0.97 44.15
N PRO A 381 -13.16 -2.05 44.85
CA PRO A 381 -12.23 -2.90 45.62
C PRO A 381 -12.64 -4.38 45.87
N LEU A 382 -11.68 -5.13 46.46
CA LEU A 382 -11.82 -6.29 47.38
C LEU A 382 -12.36 -7.67 46.91
N GLU A 383 -11.48 -8.67 47.11
CA GLU A 383 -11.69 -10.02 47.67
C GLU A 383 -12.97 -10.84 47.39
N TYR A 384 -12.81 -11.96 46.66
CA TYR A 384 -12.70 -13.28 47.32
C TYR A 384 -12.16 -14.35 46.33
N SER A 385 -11.21 -15.17 46.76
CA SER A 385 -10.83 -16.41 46.06
C SER A 385 -10.49 -17.48 47.08
N SER A 386 -11.33 -18.51 47.15
CA SER A 386 -11.13 -19.68 48.01
C SER A 386 -11.43 -20.94 47.21
N GLY A 387 -10.48 -21.89 47.22
CA GLY A 387 -10.67 -23.23 46.68
C GLY A 387 -9.40 -23.85 46.08
N GLY A 388 -8.64 -24.63 46.86
CA GLY A 388 -7.51 -25.36 46.25
C GLY A 388 -6.44 -26.07 47.09
N ARG A 389 -6.80 -26.78 48.18
CA ARG A 389 -6.09 -27.98 48.69
C ARG A 389 -4.54 -28.00 48.82
N LEU A 390 -4.08 -27.77 50.06
CA LEU A 390 -3.20 -28.66 50.86
C LEU A 390 -2.13 -29.57 50.17
N ARG A 391 -0.83 -29.34 50.47
CA ARG A 391 0.07 -30.37 51.07
C ARG A 391 1.32 -29.77 51.75
N ASN A 392 1.83 -30.47 52.78
CA ASN A 392 2.90 -30.07 53.72
C ASN A 392 4.32 -29.89 53.15
N GLY A 393 5.17 -29.12 53.85
CA GLY A 393 6.56 -29.55 54.14
C GLY A 393 7.66 -28.47 54.38
N SER A 394 8.16 -28.36 55.63
CA SER A 394 9.51 -27.90 56.08
C SER A 394 10.02 -26.49 55.68
N VAL A 395 10.20 -25.48 56.54
CA VAL A 395 11.11 -25.24 57.72
C VAL A 395 12.56 -24.82 57.35
N TYR A 396 13.06 -23.77 58.05
CA TYR A 396 14.37 -23.07 58.03
C TYR A 396 14.61 -21.98 56.95
N SER A 397 15.35 -20.87 57.19
CA SER A 397 15.57 -19.99 58.37
C SER A 397 16.47 -18.78 58.01
N ALA A 398 16.45 -17.71 58.83
CA ALA A 398 17.30 -16.49 58.81
C ALA A 398 17.06 -15.47 57.66
N HIS A 399 16.81 -14.17 57.87
CA HIS A 399 17.47 -13.13 58.70
C HIS A 399 18.87 -12.74 58.14
N SER A 400 19.27 -11.47 57.97
CA SER A 400 19.01 -10.27 58.78
C SER A 400 19.15 -8.94 58.01
N THR A 401 18.44 -7.91 58.49
CA THR A 401 18.82 -6.52 58.85
C THR A 401 20.10 -5.89 58.25
N SER A 402 20.20 -4.57 58.04
CA SER A 402 19.89 -3.50 59.02
C SER A 402 19.75 -2.10 58.39
N SER A 403 19.30 -1.13 59.20
CA SER A 403 18.77 0.16 58.75
C SER A 403 19.45 1.35 59.43
N LEU A 404 19.42 2.51 58.72
CA LEU A 404 19.47 3.89 59.24
C LEU A 404 20.77 4.42 59.91
N THR A 405 21.26 5.54 59.37
CA THR A 405 21.47 6.78 60.16
C THR A 405 21.61 8.00 59.22
N ASN A 406 21.03 9.13 59.63
CA ASN A 406 21.08 10.46 59.01
C ASN A 406 20.93 11.48 60.18
N PRO A 407 21.48 12.73 60.14
CA PRO A 407 20.85 13.84 59.39
C PRO A 407 21.92 14.84 58.83
N GLN A 408 21.69 16.12 58.44
CA GLN A 408 20.57 17.07 58.57
C GLN A 408 20.55 18.07 57.36
N HIS A 409 19.39 18.72 57.15
CA HIS A 409 19.09 19.99 56.45
C HIS A 409 19.93 20.54 55.27
N TYR A 410 19.23 20.83 54.15
CA TYR A 410 18.74 22.19 53.84
C TYR A 410 17.50 22.13 52.92
N HIS A 411 16.57 23.10 53.03
CA HIS A 411 15.41 23.25 52.13
C HIS A 411 15.81 23.91 50.79
N GLN A 412 15.18 23.53 49.66
CA GLN A 412 14.84 24.34 48.45
C GLN A 412 14.18 23.43 47.36
N PRO A 413 13.53 23.97 46.30
CA PRO A 413 12.21 23.49 45.86
C PRO A 413 12.16 22.57 44.63
N SER A 414 10.97 21.99 44.42
CA SER A 414 10.58 21.22 43.23
C SER A 414 10.69 22.03 41.93
N PRO A 415 11.26 21.49 40.83
CA PRO A 415 11.18 22.10 39.52
C PRO A 415 9.80 21.85 38.88
N MET A 416 9.21 22.90 38.33
CA MET A 416 7.95 22.84 37.57
C MET A 416 8.07 21.93 36.33
N SER A 417 7.05 21.13 36.07
CA SER A 417 6.93 20.37 34.82
C SER A 417 6.50 21.28 33.67
N SER A 418 7.40 21.50 32.71
CA SER A 418 7.05 22.17 31.45
C SER A 418 6.22 21.25 30.56
N ASN A 419 4.89 21.31 30.69
CA ASN A 419 3.97 20.80 29.67
C ASN A 419 4.13 21.66 28.39
N PRO A 420 4.40 21.08 27.22
CA PRO A 420 4.08 21.75 25.97
C PRO A 420 2.56 21.71 25.79
N SER A 421 1.90 22.86 25.98
CA SER A 421 0.46 22.99 25.75
C SER A 421 0.14 22.69 24.28
N ILE A 422 -0.59 21.61 24.03
CA ILE A 422 -1.25 21.36 22.75
C ILE A 422 -2.32 22.44 22.59
N THR A 423 -2.10 23.40 21.70
CA THR A 423 -3.15 24.33 21.25
C THR A 423 -4.12 23.57 20.36
N SER A 424 -5.30 23.28 20.90
CA SER A 424 -6.35 22.51 20.22
C SER A 424 -7.11 23.36 19.22
N ASP A 425 -6.50 23.68 18.08
CA ASP A 425 -7.17 24.33 16.95
C ASP A 425 -7.84 23.30 16.01
N ILE A 426 -8.77 22.52 16.57
CA ILE A 426 -9.72 21.72 15.79
C ILE A 426 -11.04 22.48 15.75
N THR A 427 -11.29 23.22 14.66
CA THR A 427 -12.64 23.59 14.13
C THR A 427 -12.53 24.45 12.85
N ARG A 428 -11.80 23.99 11.84
CA ARG A 428 -11.96 24.49 10.45
C ARG A 428 -12.03 23.31 9.47
N PRO A 429 -13.08 23.21 8.63
CA PRO A 429 -13.18 22.16 7.61
C PRO A 429 -12.10 22.21 6.53
N ASP A 430 -11.44 23.37 6.34
CA ASP A 430 -10.63 23.68 5.16
C ASP A 430 -9.11 23.76 5.43
N TYR A 431 -8.62 23.24 6.56
CA TYR A 431 -7.18 23.22 6.84
C TYR A 431 -6.51 22.00 6.20
N VAL A 432 -6.03 22.17 4.96
CA VAL A 432 -5.08 21.24 4.32
C VAL A 432 -3.66 21.68 4.69
N PRO A 433 -2.85 20.86 5.39
CA PRO A 433 -1.46 21.19 5.66
C PRO A 433 -0.66 21.25 4.35
N THR A 434 -0.29 22.45 3.89
CA THR A 434 0.54 22.65 2.69
C THR A 434 2.01 22.32 2.94
N HIS A 435 2.31 21.05 3.20
CA HIS A 435 3.65 20.46 3.11
C HIS A 435 3.94 19.91 1.71
N ARG A 436 3.50 20.64 0.67
CA ARG A 436 3.91 20.38 -0.72
C ARG A 436 5.28 21.02 -0.94
N HIS A 437 6.32 20.27 -0.59
CA HIS A 437 7.69 20.57 -1.00
C HIS A 437 7.82 20.29 -2.51
N SER A 438 8.58 21.13 -3.23
CA SER A 438 8.78 20.96 -4.68
C SER A 438 9.23 19.54 -4.98
N THR A 439 8.48 18.87 -5.86
CA THR A 439 8.57 17.43 -6.08
C THR A 439 9.52 17.10 -7.23
N LEU A 440 9.96 18.10 -8.00
CA LEU A 440 10.94 17.99 -9.08
C LEU A 440 12.34 17.75 -8.52
N ILE A 441 12.99 16.71 -9.03
CA ILE A 441 14.30 16.27 -8.56
C ILE A 441 15.37 17.20 -9.15
N PRO A 442 16.26 17.82 -8.36
CA PRO A 442 17.40 18.56 -8.90
C PRO A 442 18.33 17.62 -9.68
N LEU A 443 18.84 18.02 -10.85
CA LEU A 443 19.67 17.15 -11.71
C LEU A 443 20.90 16.55 -10.99
N SER A 444 21.46 17.28 -10.01
CA SER A 444 22.55 16.77 -9.18
C SER A 444 22.20 15.49 -8.41
N ALA A 445 20.95 15.30 -8.00
CA ALA A 445 20.51 14.11 -7.26
C ALA A 445 20.35 12.88 -8.16
N GLU A 446 20.12 13.04 -9.46
CA GLU A 446 20.11 11.92 -10.42
C GLU A 446 21.52 11.50 -10.83
N LEU A 447 22.43 12.46 -10.99
CA LEU A 447 23.85 12.17 -11.26
C LEU A 447 24.50 11.32 -10.16
N PHE A 448 24.16 11.53 -8.88
CA PHE A 448 24.62 10.66 -7.79
C PHE A 448 24.06 9.23 -7.90
N LYS A 449 22.78 9.06 -8.25
CA LYS A 449 22.20 7.71 -8.47
C LYS A 449 22.83 6.98 -9.65
N ALA A 450 23.13 7.68 -10.74
CA ALA A 450 23.77 7.09 -11.92
C ALA A 450 25.21 6.62 -11.65
N GLN A 451 25.90 7.23 -10.68
CA GLN A 451 27.23 6.80 -10.23
C GLN A 451 27.22 5.67 -9.19
N GLU A 452 26.10 5.39 -8.53
CA GLU A 452 25.93 4.21 -7.65
C GLU A 452 25.46 2.94 -8.40
N GLN A 453 25.24 3.03 -9.73
CA GLN A 453 24.76 1.91 -10.57
C GLN A 453 25.80 1.41 -11.61
N ASN A 454 27.05 1.85 -11.52
CA ASN A 454 28.20 1.31 -12.26
C ASN A 454 29.34 0.92 -11.30
#